data_AF-A0A7H0IGC4-F1
#
_entry.id   AF-A0A7H0IGC4-F1
#
_cell.length_a   1.000
_cell.length_b   1.000
_cell.length_c   1.000
_cell.angle_alpha   90.00
_cell.angle_beta   90.00
_cell.angle_gamma   90.00
#
_symmetry.space_group_name_H-M   'P 1'
#
loop_
_entity.id
_entity.type
_entity.pdbx_description
1 polymer ?
#
loop_
_entity_poly.entity_id
_entity_poly.type
_entity_poly.pdbx_seq_one_letter_code
_entity_poly.pdbx_strand_id
1 'polypeptide(L)' 'MASGAGTAVQDHVALAEIELCGELMIAASSAAGERLSLDSIDEVLRVVRVREPGRDEPPPGA' A
#
# COMPACT_ATOMS: atom_id res chain seq x y z
N MET A 1 -7.74 -37.58 5.82
CA MET A 1 -6.80 -37.09 4.79
C MET A 1 -7.63 -36.44 3.70
N ALA A 2 -7.84 -35.12 3.77
CA ALA A 2 -8.66 -34.40 2.80
C ALA A 2 -7.87 -34.22 1.50
N SER A 3 -8.49 -34.56 0.37
CA SER A 3 -7.90 -34.56 -0.96
C SER A 3 -7.48 -33.15 -1.40
N GLY A 4 -6.21 -32.80 -1.20
CA GLY A 4 -5.62 -31.49 -1.54
C GLY A 4 -5.30 -31.25 -3.03
N ALA A 5 -5.81 -32.09 -3.93
CA ALA A 5 -5.54 -31.93 -5.36
C ALA A 5 -6.18 -30.67 -5.94
N GLY A 6 -7.34 -30.26 -5.42
CA GLY A 6 -7.99 -28.99 -5.78
C GLY A 6 -7.31 -27.76 -5.17
N THR A 7 -6.67 -27.90 -4.00
CA THR A 7 -5.99 -26.78 -3.32
C THR A 7 -4.62 -26.48 -3.92
N ALA A 8 -3.85 -27.51 -4.31
CA ALA A 8 -2.54 -27.32 -4.95
C ALA A 8 -2.63 -26.57 -6.30
N VAL A 9 -3.75 -26.73 -7.01
CA VAL A 9 -4.02 -25.97 -8.25
C VAL A 9 -4.42 -24.51 -7.94
N GLN A 10 -5.11 -24.26 -6.86
CA GLN A 10 -5.47 -22.91 -6.46
C GLN A 10 -4.29 -22.15 -5.81
N ASP A 11 -3.38 -22.87 -5.15
CA ASP A 11 -2.18 -22.30 -4.53
C ASP A 11 -1.25 -21.63 -5.55
N HIS A 12 -1.06 -22.24 -6.73
CA HIS A 12 -0.19 -21.64 -7.75
C HIS A 12 -0.83 -20.43 -8.44
N VAL A 13 -2.16 -20.43 -8.61
CA VAL A 13 -2.88 -19.27 -9.17
C VAL A 13 -2.83 -18.11 -8.18
N ALA A 14 -3.08 -18.38 -6.89
CA ALA A 14 -2.98 -17.38 -5.84
C ALA A 14 -1.54 -16.84 -5.72
N LEU A 15 -0.54 -17.71 -5.80
CA LEU A 15 0.86 -17.30 -5.76
C LEU A 15 1.23 -16.42 -6.96
N ALA A 16 0.81 -16.80 -8.17
CA ALA A 16 1.02 -15.98 -9.37
C ALA A 16 0.32 -14.62 -9.29
N GLU A 17 -0.86 -14.55 -8.68
CA GLU A 17 -1.58 -13.29 -8.45
C GLU A 17 -0.87 -12.41 -7.42
N ILE A 18 -0.33 -13.00 -6.35
CA ILE A 18 0.46 -12.28 -5.34
C ILE A 18 1.74 -11.70 -5.97
N GLU A 19 2.46 -12.51 -6.74
CA GLU A 19 3.67 -12.06 -7.47
C GLU A 19 3.34 -10.90 -8.42
N LEU A 20 2.26 -11.04 -9.21
CA LEU A 20 1.80 -9.98 -10.11
C LEU A 20 1.38 -8.71 -9.37
N CYS A 21 0.62 -8.84 -8.28
CA CYS A 21 0.20 -7.70 -7.46
C CYS A 21 1.41 -6.97 -6.86
N GLY A 22 2.42 -7.71 -6.39
CA GLY A 22 3.65 -7.15 -5.85
C GLY A 22 4.42 -6.31 -6.88
N GLU A 23 4.63 -6.87 -8.07
CA GLU A 23 5.27 -6.17 -9.19
C GLU A 23 4.53 -4.87 -9.55
N LEU A 24 3.20 -4.92 -9.65
CA LEU A 24 2.37 -3.75 -9.96
C LEU A 24 2.41 -2.67 -8.87
N MET A 25 2.46 -3.04 -7.59
CA MET A 25 2.60 -2.09 -6.47
C MET A 25 3.92 -1.32 -6.56
N ILE A 26 5.02 -2.03 -6.86
CA ILE A 26 6.34 -1.41 -7.01
C ILE A 26 6.37 -0.51 -8.24
N ALA A 27 5.85 -0.98 -9.37
CA ALA A 27 5.75 -0.19 -10.59
C ALA A 27 4.93 1.09 -10.36
N ALA A 28 3.78 1.00 -9.67
CA ALA A 28 2.95 2.16 -9.35
C ALA A 28 3.64 3.14 -8.39
N SER A 29 4.33 2.64 -7.36
CA SER A 29 5.06 3.47 -6.37
C SER A 29 6.29 4.17 -6.95
N SER A 30 6.95 3.55 -7.94
CA SER A 30 8.13 4.08 -8.63
C SER A 30 7.80 4.88 -9.89
N ALA A 31 6.58 4.79 -10.42
CA ALA A 31 6.13 5.59 -11.54
C ALA A 31 6.22 7.09 -11.20
N ALA A 32 6.65 7.91 -12.16
CA ALA A 32 6.78 9.36 -12.03
C ALA A 32 5.42 10.10 -12.05
N GLY A 33 4.35 9.46 -11.56
CA GLY A 33 3.01 10.03 -11.47
C GLY A 33 2.84 10.95 -10.26
N GLU A 34 1.70 11.63 -10.20
CA GLU A 34 1.34 12.45 -9.04
C GLU A 34 1.10 11.54 -7.83
N ARG A 35 1.85 11.78 -6.76
CA ARG A 35 1.64 11.09 -5.50
C ARG A 35 0.32 11.55 -4.90
N LEU A 36 -0.42 10.61 -4.31
CA LEU A 36 -1.61 10.94 -3.53
C LEU A 36 -1.25 11.96 -2.44
N SER A 37 -2.14 12.92 -2.21
CA SER A 37 -2.04 13.81 -1.06
C SER A 37 -2.09 13.01 0.25
N LEU A 38 -1.39 13.48 1.28
CA LEU A 38 -1.42 12.87 2.61
C LEU A 38 -2.86 12.71 3.13
N ASP A 39 -3.73 13.67 2.84
CA ASP A 39 -5.14 13.61 3.27
C ASP A 39 -5.89 12.44 2.63
N SER A 40 -5.71 12.22 1.32
CA SER A 40 -6.30 11.08 0.60
C SER A 40 -5.68 9.74 1.02
N ILE A 41 -4.40 9.74 1.40
CA ILE A 41 -3.73 8.55 1.97
C ILE A 41 -4.36 8.19 3.32
N ASP A 42 -4.54 9.18 4.20
CA ASP A 42 -5.14 8.98 5.52
C ASP A 42 -6.60 8.49 5.43
N GLU A 43 -7.38 9.02 4.47
CA GLU A 43 -8.75 8.57 4.17
C GLU A 43 -8.79 7.09 3.81
N VAL A 44 -7.94 6.65 2.88
CA VAL A 44 -7.87 5.25 2.43
C VAL A 44 -7.40 4.32 3.56
N LEU A 45 -6.37 4.74 4.29
CA LEU A 45 -5.85 3.96 5.42
C LEU A 45 -6.74 4.03 6.66
N ARG A 46 -7.78 4.89 6.64
CA ARG A 46 -8.65 5.19 7.78
C ARG A 46 -7.85 5.58 9.03
N VAL A 47 -6.72 6.25 8.82
CA VAL A 47 -5.84 6.71 9.90
C VAL A 47 -6.39 8.03 10.40
N VAL A 48 -6.85 8.06 11.65
CA VAL A 48 -7.09 9.34 12.33
C VAL A 48 -5.71 9.96 12.55
N ARG A 49 -5.38 11.05 11.85
CA ARG A 49 -4.10 11.74 12.02
C ARG A 49 -3.93 12.15 13.49
N VAL A 50 -3.06 11.45 14.22
CA VAL A 50 -2.43 12.01 15.42
C VAL A 50 -1.37 12.98 14.91
N ARG A 51 -1.78 14.18 14.49
CA ARG A 51 -0.85 15.27 14.18
C ARG A 51 -0.14 15.63 15.48
N GLU A 52 1.13 15.26 15.60
CA GLU A 52 2.00 15.82 16.64
C GLU A 52 2.10 17.34 16.38
N PRO A 53 1.63 18.20 17.30
CA PRO A 53 1.71 19.63 17.12
C PRO A 53 3.18 20.05 17.15
N GLY A 54 3.75 20.42 16.00
CA GLY A 54 5.07 21.03 15.92
C GLY A 54 5.98 20.59 14.78
N ARG A 55 5.59 19.61 13.94
CA ARG A 55 6.46 19.18 12.81
C ARG A 55 6.26 19.96 11.51
N ASP A 56 5.12 20.64 11.37
CA ASP A 56 4.75 21.45 10.20
C ASP A 56 4.83 22.97 10.47
N GLU A 57 5.28 23.40 11.66
CA GLU A 57 5.45 24.83 11.94
C GLU A 57 6.80 25.30 11.35
N PRO A 58 6.79 26.28 10.41
CA PRO A 58 8.02 26.89 9.97
C PRO A 58 8.73 27.53 11.16
N PRO A 59 10.07 27.47 11.24
CA PRO A 59 10.80 28.09 12.33
C PRO A 59 10.44 29.57 12.43
N PRO A 60 10.21 30.12 13.64
CA PRO A 60 9.89 31.53 13.79
C PRO A 60 11.08 32.37 13.29
N GLY A 61 10.89 33.08 12.16
CA GLY A 61 11.86 34.02 11.61
C GLY A 61 12.41 33.75 10.21
N ALA A 62 11.78 32.91 9.38
CA ALA A 62 12.08 32.81 7.93
C ALA A 62 11.33 33.86 7.10
#